data_AF-I1JGS9-F1
#
_entry.id   AF-I1JGS9-F1
#
_cell.length_a   1.000
_cell.length_b   1.000
_cell.length_c   1.000
_cell.angle_alpha   90.00
_cell.angle_beta   90.00
_cell.angle_gamma   90.00
#
_symmetry.space_group_name_H-M   'P 1'
#
loop_
_entity.id
_entity.type
_entity.pdbx_description
1 polymer ?
#
loop_
_entity_poly.entity_id
_entity_poly.type
_entity_poly.pdbx_seq_one_letter_code
_entity_poly.pdbx_strand_id
1 'polypeptide(L)'
;MASVSFAVGLLPCSSSSCYTRVSYGSVRFPVLNNANSLKLSSSANISSPILHQKLCTVPSPLALRPRPLTIVSAKGYKMKTHKASAKRFRVTGRGKIVRRRAGKQHLLVKKNTKRKSRLSKMQERL
;
A
#
# COMPACT_ATOMS: atom_id res chain seq x y z
N MET A 1 -59.09 3.26 -17.33
CA MET A 1 -57.66 3.35 -17.68
C MET A 1 -57.03 4.38 -16.74
N ALA A 2 -56.34 3.96 -15.69
CA ALA A 2 -55.76 4.87 -14.69
C ALA A 2 -54.31 5.18 -15.06
N SER A 3 -53.99 6.46 -15.32
CA SER A 3 -52.62 6.92 -15.55
C SER A 3 -52.00 7.39 -14.22
N VAL A 4 -50.81 6.88 -13.90
CA VAL A 4 -49.99 7.36 -12.77
C VAL A 4 -48.78 8.06 -13.34
N SER A 5 -48.65 9.36 -13.08
CA SER A 5 -47.52 10.19 -13.50
C SER A 5 -46.65 10.51 -12.29
N PHE A 6 -45.34 10.26 -12.37
CA PHE A 6 -44.37 10.66 -11.35
C PHE A 6 -43.50 11.81 -11.87
N ALA A 7 -43.47 12.92 -11.12
CA ALA A 7 -42.58 14.05 -11.37
C ALA A 7 -41.28 13.89 -10.57
N VAL A 8 -40.14 14.04 -11.23
CA VAL A 8 -38.81 14.10 -10.59
C VAL A 8 -38.38 15.57 -10.49
N GLY A 9 -38.41 16.11 -9.27
CA GLY A 9 -37.87 17.43 -8.97
C GLY A 9 -36.35 17.41 -8.88
N LEU A 10 -35.68 18.19 -9.75
CA LEU A 10 -34.26 18.49 -9.65
C LEU A 10 -34.09 19.78 -8.83
N LEU A 11 -33.43 19.68 -7.69
CA LEU A 11 -33.05 20.82 -6.85
C LEU A 11 -31.69 21.38 -7.34
N PRO A 12 -31.53 22.70 -7.55
CA PRO A 12 -30.26 23.28 -7.96
C PRO A 12 -29.36 23.53 -6.74
N CYS A 13 -28.16 22.94 -6.73
CA CYS A 13 -27.14 23.27 -5.74
C CYS A 13 -26.35 24.51 -6.17
N SER A 14 -26.56 25.60 -5.45
CA SER A 14 -25.82 26.86 -5.53
C SER A 14 -24.31 26.64 -5.34
N SER A 15 -23.53 27.06 -6.34
CA SER A 15 -22.06 27.00 -6.31
C SER A 15 -21.49 28.24 -5.64
N SER A 16 -21.20 28.16 -4.34
CA SER A 16 -20.48 29.20 -3.61
C SER A 16 -18.98 29.09 -3.87
N SER A 17 -18.47 30.00 -4.68
CA SER A 17 -17.05 30.23 -4.94
C SER A 17 -16.35 30.70 -3.67
N CYS A 18 -15.41 29.93 -3.14
CA CYS A 18 -14.46 30.41 -2.13
C CYS A 18 -13.03 29.98 -2.48
N TYR A 19 -12.30 30.90 -3.10
CA TYR A 19 -10.85 30.86 -3.24
C TYR A 19 -10.23 31.32 -1.91
N THR A 20 -9.51 30.46 -1.20
CA THR A 20 -8.70 30.86 -0.05
C THR A 20 -7.29 30.28 -0.13
N ARG A 21 -6.35 31.21 -0.33
CA ARG A 21 -4.89 31.22 -0.12
C ARG A 21 -4.19 29.92 0.28
N VAL A 22 -3.25 29.53 -0.57
CA VAL A 22 -2.18 28.56 -0.29
C VAL A 22 -1.10 29.26 0.53
N SER A 23 -0.97 28.94 1.82
CA SER A 23 0.20 29.31 2.63
C SER A 23 1.28 28.25 2.48
N TYR A 24 2.41 28.64 1.87
CA TYR A 24 3.61 27.82 1.75
C TYR A 24 4.27 27.65 3.13
N GLY A 25 3.86 26.63 3.87
CA GLY A 25 4.54 26.22 5.10
C GLY A 25 5.81 25.45 4.77
N SER A 26 6.98 25.99 5.11
CA SER A 26 8.27 25.32 4.91
C SER A 26 8.33 24.02 5.72
N VAL A 27 8.42 22.89 5.05
CA VAL A 27 8.61 21.59 5.70
C VAL A 27 10.11 21.40 5.92
N ARG A 28 10.57 21.48 7.18
CA ARG A 28 11.93 21.09 7.58
C ARG A 28 12.01 19.56 7.55
N PHE A 29 12.88 19.02 6.70
CA PHE A 29 13.20 17.59 6.67
C PHE A 29 14.08 17.22 7.86
N PRO A 30 13.86 16.07 8.52
CA PRO A 30 14.78 15.57 9.53
C PRO A 30 16.11 15.13 8.86
N VAL A 31 17.21 15.64 9.41
CA VAL A 31 18.58 15.19 9.11
C VAL A 31 18.70 13.72 9.53
N LEU A 32 18.87 12.85 8.55
CA LEU A 32 19.20 11.44 8.75
C LEU A 32 20.69 11.33 9.08
N ASN A 33 21.01 11.21 10.36
CA ASN A 33 22.32 10.74 10.82
C ASN A 33 22.40 9.22 10.60
N ASN A 34 22.55 8.79 9.33
CA ASN A 34 22.85 7.40 9.00
C ASN A 34 24.37 7.25 8.91
N ALA A 35 24.99 7.00 10.08
CA ALA A 35 26.38 6.56 10.17
C ALA A 35 26.47 5.06 9.84
N ASN A 36 26.26 4.73 8.56
CA ASN A 36 26.74 3.51 7.92
C ASN A 36 27.15 3.91 6.50
N SER A 37 28.26 4.64 6.40
CA SER A 37 28.87 4.90 5.10
C SER A 37 29.44 3.58 4.60
N LEU A 38 28.70 2.95 3.67
CA LEU A 38 29.29 1.94 2.81
C LEU A 38 30.29 2.67 1.92
N LYS A 39 31.53 2.78 2.41
CA LYS A 39 32.71 3.18 1.64
C LYS A 39 32.88 2.19 0.49
N LEU A 40 32.24 2.48 -0.64
CA LEU A 40 32.53 1.84 -1.91
C LEU A 40 33.84 2.43 -2.44
N SER A 41 34.95 1.99 -1.86
CA SER A 41 36.29 2.43 -2.23
C SER A 41 37.29 1.29 -1.98
N SER A 42 37.22 0.21 -2.75
CA SER A 42 38.43 -0.57 -3.02
C SER A 42 38.23 -1.45 -4.26
N SER A 43 38.77 -0.97 -5.38
CA SER A 43 39.22 -1.81 -6.48
C SER A 43 40.49 -2.53 -6.04
N ALA A 44 40.44 -3.84 -5.81
CA ALA A 44 41.65 -4.63 -5.65
C ALA A 44 41.43 -6.01 -6.25
N ASN A 45 42.20 -6.25 -7.31
CA ASN A 45 42.33 -7.50 -8.02
C ASN A 45 42.85 -8.58 -7.08
N ILE A 46 42.22 -9.75 -7.03
CA ILE A 46 42.88 -10.94 -6.48
C ILE A 46 42.58 -12.10 -7.42
N SER A 47 43.51 -12.31 -8.35
CA SER A 47 43.62 -13.56 -9.11
C SER A 47 44.27 -14.64 -8.24
N SER A 48 43.59 -15.79 -8.18
CA SER A 48 44.17 -17.14 -8.10
C SER A 48 44.56 -17.69 -6.70
N PRO A 49 44.64 -19.03 -6.52
CA PRO A 49 43.52 -19.79 -5.95
C PRO A 49 43.93 -20.93 -4.97
N ILE A 50 42.91 -21.61 -4.43
CA ILE A 50 42.89 -23.00 -3.94
C ILE A 50 43.88 -23.35 -2.81
N LEU A 51 43.36 -23.40 -1.58
CA LEU A 51 43.84 -24.31 -0.55
C LEU A 51 42.62 -25.05 0.04
N HIS A 52 42.56 -26.35 -0.26
CA HIS A 52 41.56 -27.27 0.27
C HIS A 52 41.79 -27.48 1.76
N GLN A 53 40.85 -27.10 2.63
CA GLN A 53 40.85 -27.57 4.02
C GLN A 53 39.41 -27.76 4.51
N LYS A 54 39.11 -29.02 4.83
CA LYS A 54 38.11 -29.53 5.77
C LYS A 54 36.63 -29.14 5.59
N LEU A 55 35.91 -30.14 5.08
CA LEU A 55 34.51 -30.46 5.37
C LEU A 55 34.14 -30.11 6.83
N CYS A 56 33.38 -29.03 7.02
CA CYS A 56 32.61 -28.80 8.23
C CYS A 56 31.15 -29.17 7.94
N THR A 57 30.76 -30.33 8.45
CA THR A 57 29.37 -30.78 8.59
C THR A 57 28.65 -29.81 9.51
N VAL A 58 27.91 -28.84 8.97
CA VAL A 58 27.03 -27.97 9.74
C VAL A 58 25.61 -28.55 9.79
N PRO A 59 25.07 -28.82 10.98
CA PRO A 59 23.72 -29.37 11.12
C PRO A 59 22.66 -28.35 10.71
N SER A 60 21.65 -28.83 9.99
CA SER A 60 20.34 -28.21 9.71
C SER A 60 20.03 -26.98 10.57
N PRO A 61 19.83 -25.77 10.00
CA PRO A 61 19.35 -24.64 10.78
C PRO A 61 17.96 -24.96 11.32
N LEU A 62 17.89 -25.17 12.64
CA LEU A 62 16.66 -25.27 13.40
C LEU A 62 15.74 -24.10 13.03
N ALA A 63 14.52 -24.42 12.66
CA ALA A 63 13.51 -23.50 12.17
C ALA A 63 13.41 -22.22 13.03
N LEU A 64 13.84 -21.08 12.49
CA LEU A 64 13.57 -19.77 13.04
C LEU A 64 12.05 -19.55 13.05
N ARG A 65 11.42 -19.81 14.19
CA ARG A 65 10.02 -19.45 14.44
C ARG A 65 9.92 -17.93 14.35
N PRO A 66 9.13 -17.35 13.43
CA PRO A 66 8.96 -15.91 13.39
C PRO A 66 8.37 -15.46 14.74
N ARG A 67 9.08 -14.57 15.43
CA ARG A 67 8.57 -14.00 16.68
C ARG A 67 7.28 -13.22 16.39
N PRO A 68 6.23 -13.37 17.22
CA PRO A 68 5.02 -12.60 17.05
C PRO A 68 5.35 -11.11 17.19
N LEU A 69 4.80 -10.30 16.29
CA LEU A 69 4.90 -8.84 16.32
C LEU A 69 4.01 -8.31 17.47
N THR A 70 4.37 -8.62 18.71
CA THR A 70 3.63 -8.15 19.88
C THR A 70 4.11 -6.74 20.22
N ILE A 71 3.30 -5.74 19.88
CA ILE A 71 3.53 -4.34 20.26
C ILE A 71 3.00 -4.18 21.70
N VAL A 72 3.89 -4.15 22.69
CA VAL A 72 3.51 -3.76 24.06
C VAL A 72 3.25 -2.27 24.06
N SER A 73 2.03 -1.88 24.41
CA SER A 73 1.63 -0.48 24.44
C SER A 73 1.38 0.00 25.86
N ALA A 74 1.75 1.24 26.17
CA ALA A 74 1.49 1.87 27.46
C ALA A 74 0.00 1.85 27.83
N LYS A 75 -0.31 1.87 29.13
CA LYS A 75 -1.68 1.93 29.64
C LYS A 75 -2.44 3.08 28.99
N GLY A 76 -3.60 2.78 28.40
CA GLY A 76 -4.44 3.77 27.69
C GLY A 76 -4.16 3.91 26.19
N TYR A 77 -3.11 3.31 25.65
CA TYR A 77 -2.90 3.24 24.21
C TYR A 77 -3.94 2.32 23.55
N LYS A 78 -4.64 2.84 22.54
CA LYS A 78 -5.60 2.09 21.71
C LYS A 78 -4.96 1.75 20.36
N MET A 79 -5.31 0.59 19.80
CA MET A 79 -4.85 0.20 18.46
C MET A 79 -5.23 1.26 17.42
N LYS A 80 -4.23 1.80 16.73
CA LYS A 80 -4.44 2.83 15.70
C LYS A 80 -4.71 2.18 14.34
N THR A 81 -5.71 2.69 13.63
CA THR A 81 -6.02 2.22 12.27
C THR A 81 -4.91 2.61 11.29
N HIS A 82 -4.40 1.63 10.53
CA HIS A 82 -3.51 1.92 9.40
C HIS A 82 -4.27 2.64 8.28
N LYS A 83 -4.09 3.96 8.20
CA LYS A 83 -4.87 4.82 7.29
C LYS A 83 -4.71 4.45 5.82
N ALA A 84 -3.54 3.95 5.40
CA ALA A 84 -3.36 3.51 4.01
C ALA A 84 -4.16 2.23 3.68
N SER A 85 -4.37 1.33 4.65
CA SER A 85 -5.27 0.18 4.46
C SER A 85 -6.73 0.62 4.43
N ALA A 86 -7.14 1.53 5.33
CA ALA A 86 -8.51 2.05 5.36
C ALA A 86 -8.92 2.74 4.05
N LYS A 87 -7.98 3.38 3.34
CA LYS A 87 -8.22 3.96 2.00
C LYS A 87 -8.37 2.92 0.88
N ARG A 88 -7.90 1.68 1.07
CA ARG A 88 -7.86 0.63 0.04
C ARG A 88 -8.98 -0.41 0.16
N PHE A 89 -9.37 -0.72 1.38
CA PHE A 89 -10.34 -1.78 1.69
C PHE A 89 -11.58 -1.20 2.36
N ARG A 90 -12.74 -1.75 2.03
CA ARG A 90 -14.02 -1.40 2.68
C ARG A 90 -14.80 -2.66 3.02
N VAL A 91 -15.72 -2.55 3.96
CA VAL A 91 -16.57 -3.66 4.41
C VAL A 91 -17.99 -3.44 3.86
N THR A 92 -18.63 -4.50 3.39
CA THR A 92 -20.04 -4.48 2.97
C THR A 92 -20.96 -4.59 4.20
N GLY A 93 -22.25 -4.25 4.09
CA GLY A 93 -23.19 -4.42 5.21
C GLY A 93 -23.28 -5.87 5.75
N ARG A 94 -22.88 -6.87 4.95
CA ARG A 94 -22.80 -8.28 5.34
C ARG A 94 -21.48 -8.69 6.00
N GLY A 95 -20.53 -7.77 6.16
CA GLY A 95 -19.22 -8.05 6.78
C GLY A 95 -18.10 -8.49 5.82
N LYS A 96 -18.36 -8.61 4.51
CA LYS A 96 -17.32 -9.00 3.54
C LYS A 96 -16.36 -7.85 3.21
N ILE A 97 -15.07 -8.14 3.08
CA ILE A 97 -14.04 -7.16 2.70
C ILE A 97 -13.93 -7.06 1.17
N VAL A 98 -14.01 -5.83 0.64
CA VAL A 98 -13.93 -5.57 -0.80
C VAL A 98 -12.87 -4.52 -1.15
N ARG A 99 -12.29 -4.66 -2.34
CA ARG A 99 -11.24 -3.77 -2.88
C ARG A 99 -11.36 -3.57 -4.40
N ARG A 100 -10.70 -2.54 -4.93
CA ARG A 100 -10.53 -2.37 -6.39
C ARG A 100 -9.53 -3.40 -6.96
N ARG A 101 -9.73 -3.80 -8.21
CA ARG A 101 -8.74 -4.58 -8.98
C ARG A 101 -7.60 -3.66 -9.43
N ALA A 102 -6.36 -4.18 -9.43
CA ALA A 102 -5.18 -3.39 -9.81
C ALA A 102 -5.00 -3.29 -11.33
N GLY A 103 -4.28 -2.26 -11.80
CA GLY A 103 -3.83 -2.18 -13.20
C GLY A 103 -4.77 -1.51 -14.20
N LYS A 104 -5.72 -0.67 -13.76
CA LYS A 104 -6.66 0.07 -14.63
C LYS A 104 -6.38 1.58 -14.73
N GLN A 105 -5.18 2.03 -14.38
CA GLN A 105 -4.84 3.46 -14.39
C GLN A 105 -4.21 3.92 -15.72
N HIS A 106 -3.18 3.21 -16.20
CA HIS A 106 -2.43 3.57 -17.43
C HIS A 106 -2.32 2.37 -18.39
N LEU A 107 -1.84 2.63 -19.60
CA LEU A 107 -1.69 1.65 -20.70
C LEU A 107 -2.99 0.87 -20.96
N LEU A 108 -4.08 1.63 -21.15
CA LEU A 108 -5.41 1.06 -21.41
C LEU A 108 -5.61 0.69 -22.89
N VAL A 109 -4.91 1.36 -23.80
CA VAL A 109 -4.97 1.14 -25.25
C VAL A 109 -4.62 -0.32 -25.58
N LYS A 110 -3.51 -0.84 -25.03
CA LYS A 110 -3.07 -2.24 -25.25
C LYS A 110 -3.93 -3.32 -24.58
N LYS A 111 -4.97 -2.96 -23.81
CA LYS A 111 -5.79 -3.91 -23.05
C LYS A 111 -7.12 -4.12 -23.77
N ASN A 112 -7.42 -5.38 -24.11
CA ASN A 112 -8.73 -5.77 -24.65
C ASN A 112 -9.90 -5.29 -23.76
N THR A 113 -11.03 -4.94 -24.36
CA THR A 113 -12.25 -4.48 -23.69
C THR A 113 -12.75 -5.42 -22.60
N LYS A 114 -12.72 -6.75 -22.82
CA LYS A 114 -13.06 -7.77 -21.81
C LYS A 114 -12.17 -7.65 -20.57
N ARG A 115 -10.85 -7.41 -20.76
CA ARG A 115 -9.89 -7.17 -19.66
C ARG A 115 -10.22 -5.88 -18.92
N LYS A 116 -10.52 -4.78 -19.63
CA LYS A 116 -10.89 -3.50 -19.03
C LYS A 116 -12.16 -3.61 -18.17
N SER A 117 -13.18 -4.32 -18.64
CA SER A 117 -14.42 -4.59 -17.89
C SER A 117 -14.17 -5.39 -16.61
N ARG A 118 -13.38 -6.46 -16.68
CA ARG A 118 -12.99 -7.26 -15.50
C ARG A 118 -12.29 -6.43 -14.43
N LEU A 119 -11.43 -5.48 -14.83
CA LEU A 119 -10.72 -4.59 -13.90
C LEU A 119 -11.60 -3.48 -13.29
N SER A 120 -12.76 -3.19 -13.88
CA SER A 120 -13.73 -2.22 -13.31
C SER A 120 -14.43 -2.74 -12.07
N LYS A 121 -14.60 -4.07 -11.98
CA LYS A 121 -15.41 -4.71 -10.95
C LYS A 121 -14.70 -4.67 -9.59
N MET A 122 -15.49 -4.54 -8.53
CA MET A 122 -15.01 -4.71 -7.16
C MET A 122 -14.67 -6.19 -6.92
N GLN A 123 -13.58 -6.43 -6.19
CA GLN A 123 -13.17 -7.77 -5.79
C GLN A 123 -13.50 -8.00 -4.33
N GLU A 124 -14.30 -9.02 -4.05
CA GLU A 124 -14.47 -9.57 -2.69
C GLU A 124 -13.28 -10.48 -2.35
N ARG A 125 -12.84 -10.42 -1.10
CA ARG A 125 -12.03 -11.44 -0.45
C ARG A 125 -12.88 -12.03 0.67
N LEU A 126 -12.81 -13.35 0.82
CA LEU A 126 -13.35 -14.06 1.98
C LEU A 126 -12.61 -13.62 3.24
#